data_AF-A0A3D2MBA2-F1
#
_entry.id   AF-A0A3D2MBA2-F1
#
_cell.length_a   1.000
_cell.length_b   1.000
_cell.length_c   1.000
_cell.angle_alpha   90.00
_cell.angle_beta   90.00
_cell.angle_gamma   90.00
#
_symmetry.space_group_name_H-M   'P 1'
#
loop_
_entity.id
_entity.type
_entity.pdbx_description
1 polymer ?
#
loop_
_entity_poly.entity_id
_entity_poly.type
_entity_poly.pdbx_seq_one_letter_code
_entity_poly.pdbx_strand_id
1 'polypeptide(L)'
;MKNKAFTLVELLAVIAIIGITSTFVLINTNKKKEEYSKISNDEIKEIIRVSTHSYIVSSDEISNKVKSSTSGYEIKLDDLIEKGYISDEKLKNFETNKDINTKNVTIIVTYGLNDEGTAYEYQYQINGIK
;
A
#
# COMPACT_ATOMS: atom_id res chain seq x y z
N MET A 1 0.63 29.22 -53.23
CA MET A 1 0.27 27.99 -52.48
C MET A 1 -1.24 28.01 -52.28
N LYS A 2 -1.99 26.99 -52.72
CA LYS A 2 -3.45 26.93 -52.49
C LYS A 2 -3.69 26.42 -51.07
N ASN A 3 -4.17 27.28 -50.17
CA ASN A 3 -4.62 26.87 -48.85
C ASN A 3 -5.93 26.08 -49.03
N LYS A 4 -5.88 24.76 -48.85
CA LYS A 4 -7.09 23.93 -48.82
C LYS A 4 -7.78 24.17 -47.48
N ALA A 5 -9.00 24.72 -47.51
CA ALA A 5 -9.84 24.85 -46.33
C ALA A 5 -10.56 23.51 -46.09
N PHE A 6 -10.70 23.13 -44.82
CA PHE A 6 -11.45 21.95 -44.40
C PHE A 6 -12.95 22.16 -44.62
N THR A 7 -13.65 21.13 -45.09
CA THR A 7 -15.11 21.13 -45.18
C THR A 7 -15.75 20.82 -43.83
N LEU A 8 -17.00 21.26 -43.65
CA LEU A 8 -17.76 21.04 -42.40
C LEU A 8 -17.91 19.54 -42.05
N VAL A 9 -18.08 18.71 -43.07
CA VAL A 9 -18.24 17.25 -42.92
C VAL A 9 -16.93 16.60 -42.47
N GLU A 10 -15.80 17.03 -43.03
CA GLU A 10 -14.48 16.55 -42.58
C GLU A 10 -14.20 16.94 -41.13
N LEU A 11 -14.60 18.15 -40.71
CA LEU A 11 -14.46 18.60 -39.32
C LEU A 11 -15.30 17.76 -38.34
N LEU A 12 -16.56 17.46 -38.71
CA LEU A 12 -17.44 16.62 -37.90
C LEU A 12 -16.91 15.20 -37.73
N ALA A 13 -16.34 14.61 -38.79
CA ALA A 13 -15.73 13.29 -38.73
C ALA A 13 -14.54 13.26 -37.76
N VAL A 14 -13.70 14.31 -37.75
CA VAL A 14 -12.57 14.42 -36.82
C VAL A 14 -13.04 14.51 -35.37
N ILE A 15 -14.05 15.34 -35.08
CA ILE A 15 -14.59 15.50 -33.72
C ILE A 15 -15.17 14.17 -33.20
N ALA A 16 -15.90 13.43 -34.04
CA ALA A 16 -16.46 12.13 -33.68
C ALA A 16 -15.36 11.12 -33.32
N ILE A 17 -14.28 11.05 -34.11
CA ILE A 17 -13.14 10.16 -33.85
C ILE A 17 -12.41 10.55 -32.56
N ILE A 18 -12.20 11.85 -32.32
CA ILE A 18 -11.55 12.34 -31.09
C ILE A 18 -12.40 11.98 -29.87
N GLY A 19 -13.73 12.13 -29.93
CA GLY A 19 -14.63 11.78 -28.83
C GLY A 19 -14.57 10.29 -28.48
N ILE A 20 -14.59 9.42 -29.49
CA ILE A 20 -14.51 7.96 -29.29
C ILE A 20 -13.14 7.55 -28.76
N THR A 21 -12.05 8.05 -29.33
CA THR A 21 -10.70 7.68 -28.88
C THR A 21 -10.40 8.20 -27.46
N SER A 22 -10.92 9.37 -27.08
CA SER A 22 -10.75 9.93 -25.74
C SER A 22 -11.39 9.08 -24.64
N THR A 23 -12.56 8.47 -24.89
CA THR A 23 -13.21 7.60 -23.88
C THR A 23 -12.41 6.32 -23.64
N PHE A 24 -11.86 5.69 -24.69
CA PHE A 24 -10.97 4.53 -24.54
C PHE A 24 -9.68 4.86 -23.78
N VAL A 25 -9.07 6.02 -24.07
CA VAL A 25 -7.85 6.47 -23.38
C VAL A 25 -8.13 6.70 -21.89
N LEU A 26 -9.24 7.37 -21.54
CA LEU A 26 -9.60 7.63 -20.14
C LEU A 26 -9.87 6.33 -19.35
N ILE A 27 -10.61 5.39 -19.93
CA ILE A 27 -10.90 4.10 -19.28
C ILE A 27 -9.61 3.31 -19.03
N ASN A 28 -8.70 3.26 -20.00
CA ASN A 28 -7.44 2.55 -19.88
C ASN A 28 -6.51 3.20 -18.83
N THR A 29 -6.49 4.53 -18.77
CA THR A 29 -5.67 5.27 -17.80
C THR A 29 -6.20 5.11 -16.37
N ASN A 30 -7.53 5.13 -16.18
CA ASN A 30 -8.15 4.91 -14.87
C ASN A 30 -7.92 3.48 -14.36
N LYS A 31 -8.06 2.46 -15.23
CA LYS A 31 -7.77 1.06 -14.86
C LYS A 31 -6.30 0.86 -14.47
N LYS A 32 -5.38 1.46 -15.23
CA LYS A 32 -3.95 1.43 -14.88
C LYS A 32 -3.67 2.17 -13.58
N LYS A 33 -4.34 3.29 -13.30
CA LYS A 33 -4.20 4.02 -12.03
C LYS A 33 -4.63 3.16 -10.83
N GLU A 34 -5.72 2.39 -10.94
CA GLU A 34 -6.14 1.42 -9.91
C GLU A 34 -5.17 0.23 -9.75
N GLU A 35 -4.46 -0.14 -10.82
CA GLU A 35 -3.46 -1.20 -10.79
C GLU A 35 -2.12 -0.71 -10.19
N TYR A 36 -1.71 0.53 -10.49
CA TYR A 36 -0.54 1.18 -9.90
C TYR A 36 -0.76 1.60 -8.43
N SER A 37 -2.00 1.86 -7.98
CA SER A 37 -2.30 2.11 -6.56
C SER A 37 -2.04 0.89 -5.67
N LYS A 38 -2.08 -0.34 -6.23
CA LYS A 38 -1.71 -1.52 -5.43
C LYS A 38 -0.23 -1.55 -5.04
N ILE A 39 0.63 -0.77 -5.72
CA ILE A 39 2.06 -0.69 -5.42
C ILE A 39 2.37 0.34 -4.31
N SER A 40 1.41 1.09 -3.78
CA SER A 40 1.70 2.20 -2.85
C SER A 40 1.41 1.93 -1.36
N ASN A 41 0.47 1.04 -1.01
CA ASN A 41 0.17 0.70 0.38
C ASN A 41 0.69 -0.67 0.81
N ASP A 42 0.80 -1.62 -0.12
CA ASP A 42 1.29 -2.96 0.18
C ASP A 42 2.80 -2.97 0.44
N GLU A 43 3.57 -2.13 -0.25
CA GLU A 43 5.00 -1.92 0.04
C GLU A 43 5.23 -1.35 1.44
N ILE A 44 4.38 -0.40 1.86
CA ILE A 44 4.46 0.20 3.20
C ILE A 44 4.10 -0.82 4.28
N LYS A 45 3.03 -1.59 4.05
CA LYS A 45 2.67 -2.70 4.94
C LYS A 45 3.81 -3.72 5.04
N GLU A 46 4.50 -4.00 3.95
CA GLU A 46 5.65 -4.90 3.94
C GLU A 46 6.84 -4.33 4.74
N ILE A 47 7.17 -3.05 4.57
CA ILE A 47 8.21 -2.38 5.36
C ILE A 47 7.87 -2.45 6.86
N ILE A 48 6.62 -2.18 7.22
CA ILE A 48 6.15 -2.26 8.62
C ILE A 48 6.22 -3.70 9.13
N ARG A 49 5.82 -4.69 8.32
CA ARG A 49 5.90 -6.12 8.66
C ARG A 49 7.33 -6.55 8.97
N VAL A 50 8.27 -6.24 8.07
CA VAL A 50 9.69 -6.59 8.23
C VAL A 50 10.29 -5.89 9.45
N SER A 51 9.98 -4.60 9.66
CA SER A 51 10.45 -3.83 10.81
C SER A 51 9.90 -4.38 12.13
N THR A 52 8.60 -4.74 12.15
CA THR A 52 7.95 -5.35 13.32
C THR A 52 8.55 -6.71 13.62
N HIS A 53 8.78 -7.54 12.60
CA HIS A 53 9.40 -8.85 12.77
C HIS A 53 10.80 -8.70 13.38
N SER A 54 11.62 -7.80 12.84
CA SER A 54 12.95 -7.48 13.36
C SER A 54 12.90 -7.08 14.84
N TYR A 55 11.97 -6.20 15.21
CA TYR A 55 11.77 -5.81 16.60
C TYR A 55 11.43 -7.00 17.51
N ILE A 56 10.53 -7.88 17.08
CA ILE A 56 10.11 -9.05 17.88
C ILE A 56 11.26 -10.03 18.07
N VAL A 57 12.00 -10.35 17.01
CA VAL A 57 13.09 -11.35 17.07
C VAL A 57 14.37 -10.79 17.68
N SER A 58 14.49 -9.47 17.82
CA SER A 58 15.63 -8.83 18.47
C SER A 58 15.70 -9.07 19.99
N SER A 59 14.59 -9.48 20.61
CA SER A 59 14.50 -9.67 22.06
C SER A 59 13.63 -10.87 22.42
N ASP A 60 14.22 -11.82 23.15
CA ASP A 60 13.49 -12.98 23.68
C ASP A 60 12.32 -12.59 24.57
N GLU A 61 12.43 -11.46 25.29
CA GLU A 61 11.34 -10.95 26.12
C GLU A 61 10.11 -10.59 25.27
N ILE A 62 10.33 -9.87 24.17
CA ILE A 62 9.25 -9.46 23.25
C ILE A 62 8.72 -10.69 22.50
N SER A 63 9.61 -11.55 22.00
CA SER A 63 9.25 -12.80 21.35
C SER A 63 8.36 -13.68 22.23
N ASN A 64 8.70 -13.82 23.52
CA ASN A 64 7.92 -14.61 24.48
C ASN A 64 6.57 -13.94 24.78
N LYS A 65 6.52 -12.61 24.91
CA LYS A 65 5.25 -11.87 25.08
C LYS A 65 4.30 -12.12 23.90
N VAL A 66 4.80 -12.06 22.67
CA VAL A 66 4.01 -12.35 21.46
C VAL A 66 3.51 -13.79 21.47
N LYS A 67 4.39 -14.76 21.72
CA LYS A 67 4.05 -16.20 21.76
C LYS A 67 3.05 -16.56 22.86
N SER A 68 3.07 -15.84 23.97
CA SER A 68 2.15 -16.05 25.09
C SER A 68 0.79 -15.37 24.91
N SER A 69 0.65 -14.47 23.92
CA SER A 69 -0.58 -13.73 23.72
C SER A 69 -1.61 -14.54 22.92
N THR A 70 -2.75 -14.82 23.53
CA THR A 70 -3.85 -15.57 22.89
C THR A 70 -4.70 -14.71 21.96
N SER A 71 -4.79 -13.40 22.22
CA SER A 71 -5.56 -12.45 21.41
C SER A 71 -4.69 -11.65 20.42
N GLY A 72 -3.41 -11.99 20.31
CA GLY A 72 -2.41 -11.19 19.60
C GLY A 72 -1.78 -10.11 20.48
N TYR A 73 -0.53 -9.79 20.21
CA TYR A 73 0.22 -8.75 20.89
C TYR A 73 0.20 -7.47 20.05
N GLU A 74 -0.29 -6.38 20.64
CA GLU A 74 -0.37 -5.09 19.97
C GLU A 74 0.97 -4.34 20.06
N ILE A 75 1.43 -3.85 18.91
CA ILE A 75 2.60 -2.99 18.75
C ILE A 75 2.16 -1.73 18.02
N LYS A 76 2.51 -0.55 18.52
CA LYS A 76 2.23 0.71 17.84
C LYS A 76 3.35 1.01 16.86
N LEU A 77 3.01 1.58 15.69
CA LEU A 77 4.03 1.97 14.72
C LEU A 77 4.98 3.04 15.29
N ASP A 78 4.47 3.95 16.12
CA ASP A 78 5.29 4.95 16.81
C ASP A 78 6.38 4.31 17.69
N ASP A 79 6.09 3.19 18.37
CA ASP A 79 7.09 2.48 19.18
C ASP A 79 8.25 1.95 18.32
N LEU A 80 7.96 1.53 17.08
CA LEU A 80 8.98 1.05 16.14
C LEU A 80 9.85 2.21 15.63
N ILE A 81 9.27 3.39 15.46
CA ILE A 81 9.99 4.61 15.05
C ILE A 81 10.90 5.09 16.19
N GLU A 82 10.35 5.23 17.40
CA GLU A 82 11.10 5.67 18.59
C GLU A 82 12.27 4.74 18.90
N LYS A 83 12.10 3.43 18.68
CA LYS A 83 13.15 2.42 18.88
C LYS A 83 14.10 2.26 17.69
N GLY A 84 13.89 3.00 16.59
CA GLY A 84 14.78 3.04 15.43
C GLY A 84 14.69 1.82 14.50
N TYR A 85 13.62 1.02 14.58
CA TYR A 85 13.41 -0.11 13.65
C TYR A 85 12.87 0.34 12.29
N ILE A 86 12.24 1.51 12.24
CA ILE A 86 11.74 2.12 11.01
C ILE A 86 11.93 3.63 11.05
N SER A 87 12.26 4.23 9.92
CA SER A 87 12.32 5.68 9.76
C SER A 87 10.99 6.18 9.21
N ASP A 88 10.51 7.29 9.76
CA ASP A 88 9.34 8.06 9.32
C ASP A 88 9.43 8.49 7.85
N GLU A 89 10.62 8.82 7.35
CA GLU A 89 10.85 9.21 5.96
C GLU A 89 10.45 8.12 4.95
N LYS A 90 10.49 6.85 5.37
CA LYS A 90 10.09 5.69 4.54
C LYS A 90 8.58 5.44 4.55
N LEU A 91 7.82 6.17 5.36
CA LEU A 91 6.37 5.98 5.54
C LEU A 91 5.56 7.06 4.81
N LYS A 92 5.83 7.21 3.51
CA LYS A 92 5.05 8.08 2.61
C LYS A 92 4.16 7.24 1.72
N ASN A 93 2.88 7.59 1.68
CA ASN A 93 1.95 6.99 0.72
C ASN A 93 2.35 7.46 -0.69
N PHE A 94 2.85 6.56 -1.52
CA PHE A 94 3.39 6.90 -2.84
C PHE A 94 2.32 7.38 -3.83
N GLU A 95 1.05 7.01 -3.65
CA GLU A 95 -0.07 7.51 -4.47
C GLU A 95 -0.41 8.98 -4.24
N THR A 96 -0.39 9.40 -2.98
CA THR A 96 -0.82 10.73 -2.56
C THR A 96 0.36 11.65 -2.27
N ASN A 97 1.57 11.10 -2.17
CA ASN A 97 2.79 11.75 -1.70
C ASN A 97 2.60 12.44 -0.34
N LYS A 98 1.73 11.87 0.50
CA LYS A 98 1.44 12.36 1.86
C LYS A 98 2.07 11.44 2.89
N ASP A 99 2.49 12.04 3.99
CA ASP A 99 2.96 11.30 5.15
C ASP A 99 1.83 10.45 5.72
N ILE A 100 2.17 9.23 6.14
CA ILE A 100 1.24 8.36 6.87
C ILE A 100 1.08 8.91 8.28
N ASN A 101 -0.16 8.97 8.77
CA ASN A 101 -0.42 9.27 10.17
C ASN A 101 -0.10 8.05 11.04
N THR A 102 1.15 7.96 11.49
CA THR A 102 1.70 6.82 12.24
C THR A 102 1.01 6.60 13.60
N LYS A 103 0.46 7.66 14.20
CA LYS A 103 -0.21 7.61 15.53
C LYS A 103 -1.42 6.69 15.60
N ASN A 104 -2.05 6.43 14.45
CA ASN A 104 -3.25 5.60 14.35
C ASN A 104 -2.95 4.20 13.79
N VAL A 105 -1.67 3.88 13.54
CA VAL A 105 -1.28 2.59 12.98
C VAL A 105 -0.91 1.64 14.10
N THR A 106 -1.67 0.54 14.20
CA THR A 106 -1.41 -0.55 15.14
C THR A 106 -1.14 -1.84 14.38
N ILE A 107 -0.19 -2.60 14.88
CA ILE A 107 0.18 -3.91 14.36
C ILE A 107 -0.21 -4.94 15.42
N ILE A 108 -1.12 -5.85 15.08
CA ILE A 108 -1.43 -7.01 15.93
C ILE A 108 -0.59 -8.16 15.40
N VAL A 109 0.23 -8.74 16.28
CA VAL A 109 1.06 -9.90 15.95
C VAL A 109 0.59 -11.11 16.72
N THR A 110 0.29 -12.18 15.99
CA THR A 110 -0.07 -13.49 16.54
C THR A 110 1.03 -14.50 16.21
N TYR A 111 1.22 -15.48 17.09
CA TYR A 111 2.07 -16.63 16.83
C TYR A 111 1.20 -17.88 16.93
N GLY A 112 1.01 -18.57 15.80
CA GLY A 112 0.06 -19.66 15.70
C GLY A 112 0.37 -20.56 14.52
N LEU A 113 -0.39 -21.64 14.38
CA LEU A 113 -0.32 -22.49 13.20
C LEU A 113 -0.64 -21.68 11.94
N ASN A 114 0.14 -21.90 10.89
CA ASN A 114 -0.16 -21.42 9.56
C ASN A 114 -1.49 -21.99 9.03
N ASP A 115 -1.98 -21.44 7.93
CA ASP A 115 -3.27 -21.84 7.34
C ASP A 115 -3.33 -23.33 6.97
N GLU A 116 -2.19 -23.96 6.71
CA GLU A 116 -2.05 -25.39 6.42
C GLU A 116 -1.97 -26.28 7.67
N GLY A 117 -1.81 -25.70 8.85
CA GLY A 117 -1.64 -26.44 10.11
C GLY A 117 -0.32 -27.19 10.24
N THR A 118 0.68 -26.84 9.41
CA THR A 118 1.95 -27.57 9.27
C THR A 118 3.08 -26.98 10.09
N ALA A 119 3.05 -25.68 10.36
CA ALA A 119 4.10 -24.98 11.09
C ALA A 119 3.56 -23.81 11.92
N TYR A 120 4.25 -23.46 13.00
CA TYR A 120 3.97 -22.22 13.72
C TYR A 120 4.70 -21.05 13.07
N GLU A 121 3.99 -19.96 12.85
CA GLU A 121 4.53 -18.74 12.23
C GLU A 121 3.98 -17.48 12.90
N TYR A 122 4.69 -16.37 12.67
CA TYR A 122 4.20 -15.05 13.04
C TYR A 122 3.30 -14.52 11.95
N GLN A 123 2.10 -14.07 12.34
CA GLN A 123 1.13 -13.44 11.45
C GLN A 123 0.95 -11.99 11.88
N TYR A 124 0.77 -11.10 10.89
CA TYR A 124 0.76 -9.65 11.10
C TYR A 124 -0.50 -9.05 10.53
N GLN A 125 -1.27 -8.36 11.38
CA GLN A 125 -2.40 -7.56 10.97
C GLN A 125 -2.07 -6.09 11.20
N ILE A 126 -1.92 -5.33 10.11
CA ILE A 126 -1.61 -3.90 10.15
C ILE A 126 -2.90 -3.11 9.94
N ASN A 127 -3.30 -2.35 10.96
CA ASN A 127 -4.50 -1.54 10.98
C ASN A 127 -4.14 -0.04 10.86
N GLY A 128 -5.01 0.77 10.25
CA GLY A 128 -4.85 2.23 10.22
C GLY A 128 -4.15 2.80 8.98
N ILE A 129 -3.73 1.96 8.02
CA ILE A 129 -3.23 2.38 6.70
C ILE A 129 -4.38 2.31 5.69
N LYS A 130 -4.67 3.43 5.02
CA LYS A 130 -5.73 3.57 4.01
C LYS A 130 -5.15 3.80 2.63
#